data_AF-A0A3C0NDH4-F1
#
_entry.id   AF-A0A3C0NDH4-F1
#
_cell.length_a   1.000
_cell.length_b   1.000
_cell.length_c   1.000
_cell.angle_alpha   90.00
_cell.angle_beta   90.00
_cell.angle_gamma   90.00
#
_symmetry.space_group_name_H-M   'P 1'
#
loop_
_entity.id
_entity.type
_entity.pdbx_description
1 polymer ?
#
loop_
_entity_poly.entity_id
_entity_poly.type
_entity_poly.pdbx_seq_one_letter_code
_entity_poly.pdbx_strand_id
1 'polypeptide(L)'
;MDVEQIPQIKKMLGNLYGLRTWVEYSFRQCKQELGWTDYRFTKFEQIEKWWELIMSAYLMISLNTKVFCCLHPSQPPPNSDEILIDLPRHQQWNEQEGWKNTLNNLRLIIQPIILLWLIYPWLEIFPNRYLLLGFHQLIALMNQFYSYFPDG
;
A
#
# COMPACT_ATOMS: atom_id res chain seq x y z
N MET A 1 -35.09 16.66 -26.64
CA MET A 1 -33.77 16.33 -26.05
C MET A 1 -32.86 17.49 -26.43
N ASP A 2 -32.56 18.38 -25.48
CA ASP A 2 -31.91 19.66 -25.79
C ASP A 2 -30.51 19.44 -26.35
N VAL A 3 -30.18 20.15 -27.43
CA VAL A 3 -28.92 20.03 -28.17
C VAL A 3 -27.70 20.30 -27.27
N GLU A 4 -27.87 21.03 -26.18
CA GLU A 4 -26.85 21.31 -25.16
C GLU A 4 -26.51 20.12 -24.24
N GLN A 5 -27.36 19.09 -24.17
CA GLN A 5 -27.07 17.89 -23.35
C GLN A 5 -26.12 16.91 -24.05
N ILE A 6 -26.07 16.94 -25.38
CA ILE A 6 -25.28 16.00 -26.20
C ILE A 6 -23.76 16.07 -25.91
N PRO A 7 -23.13 17.27 -25.78
CA PRO A 7 -21.71 17.38 -25.41
C PRO A 7 -21.41 16.85 -24.00
N GLN A 8 -22.32 17.07 -23.05
CA GLN A 8 -22.17 16.61 -21.66
C GLN A 8 -22.24 15.08 -21.59
N ILE A 9 -23.20 14.47 -22.31
CA ILE A 9 -23.34 13.01 -22.42
C ILE A 9 -22.09 12.40 -23.07
N LYS A 10 -21.56 13.00 -24.14
CA LYS A 10 -20.30 12.54 -24.77
C LYS A 10 -19.11 12.57 -23.81
N LYS A 11 -18.98 13.64 -23.02
CA LYS A 11 -17.92 13.75 -22.01
C LYS A 11 -18.09 12.71 -20.90
N MET A 12 -19.31 12.52 -20.39
CA MET A 12 -19.62 11.49 -19.40
C MET A 12 -19.29 10.10 -19.93
N LEU A 13 -19.69 9.79 -21.16
CA LEU A 13 -19.41 8.52 -21.81
C LEU A 13 -17.90 8.30 -21.98
N GLY A 14 -17.17 9.33 -22.41
CA GLY A 14 -15.70 9.28 -22.51
C GLY A 14 -15.04 8.98 -21.16
N ASN A 15 -15.50 9.62 -20.08
CA ASN A 15 -15.01 9.35 -18.73
C ASN A 15 -15.32 7.92 -18.28
N LEU A 16 -16.53 7.42 -18.55
CA LEU A 16 -16.93 6.04 -18.21
C LEU A 16 -16.11 5.00 -18.99
N TYR A 17 -15.87 5.21 -20.29
CA TYR A 17 -14.98 4.34 -21.06
C TYR A 17 -13.53 4.40 -20.57
N GLY A 18 -13.09 5.56 -20.05
CA GLY A 18 -11.79 5.71 -19.40
C GLY A 18 -11.60 4.80 -18.18
N LEU A 19 -12.68 4.46 -17.45
CA LEU A 19 -12.63 3.52 -16.31
C LEU A 19 -12.12 2.13 -16.70
N ARG A 20 -12.37 1.68 -17.94
CA ARG A 20 -11.83 0.41 -18.43
C ARG A 20 -10.29 0.42 -18.41
N THR A 21 -9.69 1.53 -18.81
CA THR A 21 -8.23 1.70 -18.83
C THR A 21 -7.67 1.63 -17.41
N TRP A 22 -8.38 2.17 -16.42
CA TRP A 22 -7.99 2.05 -15.01
C TRP A 22 -7.94 0.60 -14.54
N VAL A 23 -8.94 -0.22 -14.90
CA VAL A 23 -8.96 -1.66 -14.58
C VAL A 23 -7.74 -2.36 -15.18
N GLU A 24 -7.38 -2.06 -16.44
CA GLU A 24 -6.19 -2.62 -17.07
C GLU A 24 -4.90 -2.24 -16.31
N TYR A 25 -4.77 -0.97 -15.90
CA TYR A 25 -3.65 -0.51 -15.10
C TYR A 25 -3.57 -1.22 -13.74
N SER A 26 -4.69 -1.43 -13.06
CA SER A 26 -4.76 -2.20 -11.80
C SER A 26 -4.21 -3.62 -11.99
N PHE A 27 -4.64 -4.33 -13.03
CA PHE A 27 -4.11 -5.66 -13.32
C PHE A 27 -2.62 -5.66 -13.68
N ARG A 28 -2.13 -4.62 -14.36
CA ARG A 28 -0.70 -4.46 -14.62
C ARG A 28 0.08 -4.29 -13.32
N GLN A 29 -0.42 -3.48 -12.39
CA GLN A 29 0.18 -3.27 -11.07
C GLN A 29 0.24 -4.57 -10.26
N CYS A 30 -0.86 -5.34 -10.18
CA CYS A 30 -0.86 -6.63 -9.49
C CYS A 30 0.17 -7.60 -10.08
N LYS A 31 0.30 -7.64 -11.41
CA LYS A 31 1.26 -8.51 -12.12
C LYS A 31 2.71 -8.12 -11.90
N GLN A 32 3.03 -6.83 -12.03
CA GLN A 32 4.42 -6.37 -12.03
C GLN A 32 4.98 -6.13 -10.63
N GLU A 33 4.13 -5.69 -9.69
CA GLU A 33 4.60 -5.18 -8.40
C GLU A 33 4.23 -6.10 -7.23
N LEU A 34 3.11 -6.85 -7.31
CA LEU A 34 2.64 -7.71 -6.21
C LEU A 34 2.89 -9.21 -6.44
N GLY A 35 3.52 -9.58 -7.56
CA GLY A 35 3.89 -10.98 -7.82
C GLY A 35 2.70 -11.87 -8.15
N TRP A 36 1.73 -11.39 -8.95
CA TRP A 36 0.58 -12.19 -9.41
C TRP A 36 0.94 -13.58 -9.93
N THR A 37 2.05 -13.67 -10.64
CA THR A 37 2.57 -14.91 -11.25
C THR A 37 3.59 -15.65 -10.39
N ASP A 38 3.94 -15.13 -9.21
CA ASP A 38 5.04 -15.63 -8.40
C ASP A 38 4.60 -16.71 -7.39
N TYR A 39 3.50 -17.39 -7.67
CA TYR A 39 3.08 -18.54 -6.90
C TYR A 39 3.92 -19.78 -7.27
N ARG A 40 4.25 -20.59 -6.26
CA ARG A 40 4.93 -21.89 -6.46
C ARG A 40 4.00 -23.08 -6.19
N PHE A 41 2.70 -22.81 -6.13
CA PHE A 41 1.66 -23.79 -5.87
C PHE A 41 1.18 -24.43 -7.17
N THR A 42 0.82 -25.71 -7.10
CA THR A 42 0.25 -26.47 -8.23
C THR A 42 -1.24 -26.74 -8.07
N LYS A 43 -1.76 -26.67 -6.83
CA LYS A 43 -3.19 -26.87 -6.54
C LYS A 43 -3.96 -25.57 -6.79
N PHE A 44 -5.05 -25.65 -7.55
CA PHE A 44 -5.89 -24.50 -7.87
C PHE A 44 -6.40 -23.75 -6.64
N GLU A 45 -6.87 -24.45 -5.61
CA GLU A 45 -7.35 -23.84 -4.36
C GLU A 45 -6.30 -22.94 -3.69
N GLN A 46 -5.01 -23.27 -3.82
CA GLN A 46 -3.92 -22.48 -3.24
C GLN A 46 -3.60 -21.26 -4.12
N ILE A 47 -3.75 -21.39 -5.44
CA ILE A 47 -3.59 -20.29 -6.40
C ILE A 47 -4.69 -19.25 -6.18
N GLU A 48 -5.94 -19.68 -5.94
CA GLU A 48 -7.03 -18.76 -5.62
C GLU A 48 -6.76 -17.95 -4.36
N LYS A 49 -6.33 -18.61 -3.28
CA LYS A 49 -5.94 -17.94 -2.02
C LYS A 49 -4.77 -16.96 -2.22
N TRP A 50 -3.82 -17.29 -3.10
CA TRP A 50 -2.73 -16.39 -3.46
C TRP A 50 -3.26 -15.13 -4.15
N TRP A 51 -4.19 -15.28 -5.09
CA TRP A 51 -4.83 -14.13 -5.75
C TRP A 51 -5.68 -13.30 -4.80
N GLU A 52 -6.40 -13.93 -3.87
CA GLU A 52 -7.13 -13.21 -2.82
C GLU A 52 -6.17 -12.33 -2.00
N LEU A 53 -5.04 -12.88 -1.56
CA LEU A 53 -4.03 -12.13 -0.81
C LEU A 53 -3.49 -10.93 -1.61
N ILE A 54 -3.19 -11.12 -2.91
CA ILE A 54 -2.75 -10.05 -3.79
C ILE A 54 -3.82 -8.97 -3.94
N MET A 55 -5.09 -9.35 -4.11
CA MET A 55 -6.18 -8.39 -4.22
C MET A 55 -6.43 -7.64 -2.91
N SER A 56 -6.30 -8.31 -1.75
CA SER A 56 -6.35 -7.66 -0.44
C SER A 56 -5.21 -6.65 -0.28
N ALA A 57 -3.98 -7.01 -0.67
CA ALA A 57 -2.85 -6.08 -0.64
C ALA A 57 -3.05 -4.91 -1.59
N TYR A 58 -3.56 -5.16 -2.81
CA TYR A 58 -3.89 -4.12 -3.78
C TYR A 58 -4.93 -3.14 -3.23
N LEU A 59 -6.00 -3.65 -2.61
CA LEU A 59 -7.04 -2.86 -1.98
C LEU A 59 -6.47 -2.00 -0.85
N MET A 60 -5.69 -2.60 0.05
CA MET A 60 -5.03 -1.88 1.15
C MET A 60 -4.18 -0.72 0.62
N ILE A 61 -3.35 -0.93 -0.40
CA ILE A 61 -2.54 0.14 -1.00
C ILE A 61 -3.42 1.21 -1.61
N SER A 62 -4.49 0.81 -2.31
CA SER A 62 -5.41 1.74 -2.98
C SER A 62 -6.11 2.66 -1.98
N LEU A 63 -6.60 2.11 -0.87
CA LEU A 63 -7.22 2.88 0.22
C LEU A 63 -6.25 3.89 0.85
N ASN A 64 -4.96 3.56 0.90
CA ASN A 64 -3.91 4.45 1.41
C ASN A 64 -3.41 5.48 0.39
N THR A 65 -3.98 5.53 -0.82
CA THR A 65 -3.63 6.58 -1.76
C THR A 65 -4.28 7.91 -1.38
N LYS A 66 -3.57 9.02 -1.60
CA LYS A 66 -4.04 10.38 -1.28
C LYS A 66 -5.44 10.66 -1.83
N VAL A 67 -5.77 10.15 -3.03
CA VAL A 67 -7.09 10.35 -3.66
C VAL A 67 -8.21 9.82 -2.77
N PHE A 68 -8.09 8.60 -2.23
CA PHE A 68 -9.11 8.02 -1.35
C PHE A 68 -9.07 8.62 0.06
N CYS A 69 -7.90 8.94 0.59
CA CYS A 69 -7.80 9.65 1.87
C CYS A 69 -8.44 11.05 1.83
N CYS A 70 -8.32 11.78 0.70
CA CYS A 70 -8.95 13.09 0.52
C CYS A 70 -10.47 13.01 0.40
N LEU A 71 -11.01 11.90 -0.11
CA LEU A 71 -12.45 11.68 -0.21
C LEU A 71 -13.11 11.43 1.14
N HIS A 72 -12.34 10.96 2.12
CA HIS A 72 -12.82 10.70 3.48
C HIS A 72 -11.77 11.15 4.50
N PRO A 73 -11.75 12.44 4.86
CA PRO A 73 -10.82 12.96 5.86
C PRO A 73 -11.11 12.28 7.20
N SER A 74 -10.28 11.30 7.55
CA SER A 74 -10.29 10.71 8.88
C SER A 74 -9.61 11.69 9.83
N GLN A 75 -10.19 11.90 11.00
CA GLN A 75 -9.54 12.69 12.05
C GLN A 75 -8.22 11.98 12.42
N PRO A 76 -7.06 12.64 12.31
CA PRO A 76 -5.82 12.05 12.79
C PRO A 76 -5.93 11.83 14.30
N PRO A 77 -5.45 10.70 14.84
CA PRO A 77 -5.37 10.53 16.29
C PRO A 77 -4.44 11.62 16.86
N PRO A 78 -4.72 12.16 18.07
CA PRO A 78 -4.07 13.37 18.60
C PRO A 78 -2.55 13.30 18.82
N ASN A 79 -1.91 12.13 18.60
CA ASN A 79 -0.48 11.90 18.82
C ASN A 79 0.29 11.39 17.58
N SER A 80 -0.35 11.26 16.40
CA SER A 80 0.35 10.76 15.19
C SER A 80 1.29 11.78 14.55
N ASP A 81 1.18 13.05 14.92
CA ASP A 81 1.78 14.15 14.18
C ASP A 81 3.31 14.20 14.31
N GLU A 82 3.91 13.76 15.42
CA GLU A 82 5.36 13.89 15.64
C GLU A 82 6.21 12.93 14.78
N ILE A 83 5.76 11.69 14.55
CA ILE A 83 6.50 10.71 13.72
C ILE A 83 6.24 10.92 12.23
N LEU A 84 5.02 11.34 11.86
CA LEU A 84 4.67 11.66 10.47
C LEU A 84 5.53 12.79 9.88
N ILE A 85 6.08 13.68 10.73
CA ILE A 85 6.96 14.77 10.31
C ILE A 85 8.33 14.27 9.81
N ASP A 86 8.80 13.11 10.30
CA ASP A 86 10.15 12.62 10.03
C ASP A 86 10.21 11.50 8.97
N LEU A 87 9.11 10.79 8.72
CA LEU A 87 8.99 9.79 7.64
C LEU A 87 9.39 10.35 6.26
N PRO A 88 8.96 11.57 5.87
CA PRO A 88 9.36 12.18 4.59
C PRO A 88 10.85 12.53 4.49
N ARG A 89 11.60 12.54 5.61
CA ARG A 89 13.06 12.74 5.58
C ARG A 89 13.80 11.53 5.03
N HIS A 90 13.16 10.37 4.95
CA HIS A 90 13.78 9.18 4.39
C HIS A 90 14.03 9.38 2.89
N GLN A 91 15.27 9.17 2.43
CA GLN A 91 15.68 9.45 1.05
C GLN A 91 14.83 8.76 -0.02
N GLN A 92 14.31 7.56 0.29
CA GLN A 92 13.47 6.78 -0.61
C GLN A 92 11.97 7.04 -0.43
N TRP A 93 11.58 7.91 0.49
CA TRP A 93 10.18 8.32 0.64
C TRP A 93 9.75 9.13 -0.58
N ASN A 94 8.58 8.81 -1.12
CA ASN A 94 8.04 9.56 -2.25
C ASN A 94 6.70 10.21 -1.90
N GLU A 95 6.66 11.54 -1.95
CA GLU A 95 5.45 12.34 -1.69
C GLU A 95 4.54 12.47 -2.92
N GLN A 96 5.01 12.08 -4.10
CA GLN A 96 4.24 12.16 -5.34
C GLN A 96 2.96 11.32 -5.27
N GLU A 97 1.89 11.85 -5.86
CA GLU A 97 0.62 11.15 -5.97
C GLU A 97 0.73 9.92 -6.88
N GLY A 98 0.22 8.78 -6.42
CA GLY A 98 0.13 7.58 -7.23
C GLY A 98 0.26 6.28 -6.44
N TRP A 99 -0.43 5.25 -6.92
CA TRP A 99 -0.47 3.93 -6.29
C TRP A 99 0.93 3.33 -6.06
N LYS A 100 1.84 3.46 -7.03
CA LYS A 100 3.19 2.90 -6.94
C LYS A 100 4.03 3.57 -5.85
N ASN A 101 3.84 4.87 -5.64
CA ASN A 101 4.54 5.61 -4.59
C ASN A 101 4.00 5.22 -3.21
N THR A 102 2.68 5.08 -3.08
CA THR A 102 2.05 4.54 -1.87
C THR A 102 2.56 3.14 -1.55
N LEU A 103 2.66 2.25 -2.53
CA LEU A 103 3.25 0.92 -2.35
C LEU A 103 4.71 1.01 -1.86
N ASN A 104 5.52 1.88 -2.45
CA ASN A 104 6.92 2.06 -2.03
C ASN A 104 7.01 2.51 -0.56
N ASN A 105 6.20 3.50 -0.16
CA ASN A 105 6.20 3.99 1.21
C ASN A 105 5.74 2.91 2.20
N LEU A 106 4.72 2.12 1.85
CA LEU A 106 4.29 0.97 2.65
C LEU A 106 5.38 -0.12 2.75
N ARG A 107 6.13 -0.36 1.68
CA ARG A 107 7.30 -1.27 1.72
C ARG A 107 8.36 -0.77 2.70
N LEU A 108 8.64 0.53 2.72
CA LEU A 108 9.59 1.12 3.67
C LEU A 108 9.14 0.94 5.13
N ILE A 109 7.84 1.10 5.40
CA ILE A 109 7.28 0.94 6.75
C ILE A 109 7.40 -0.52 7.24
N ILE A 110 7.19 -1.50 6.36
CA ILE A 110 7.27 -2.93 6.70
C ILE A 110 8.72 -3.44 6.75
N GLN A 111 9.66 -2.76 6.07
CA GLN A 111 11.05 -3.18 5.92
C GLN A 111 11.78 -3.54 7.23
N PRO A 112 11.64 -2.81 8.35
CA PRO A 112 12.28 -3.18 9.61
C PRO A 112 11.88 -4.56 10.12
N ILE A 113 10.61 -4.96 9.93
CA ILE A 113 10.11 -6.28 10.31
C ILE A 113 10.79 -7.35 9.45
N ILE A 114 10.86 -7.14 8.13
CA ILE A 114 11.51 -8.09 7.21
C ILE A 114 12.98 -8.26 7.56
N LEU A 115 13.69 -7.16 7.82
CA LEU A 115 15.10 -7.18 8.21
C LEU A 115 15.33 -7.92 9.53
N LEU A 116 14.46 -7.72 10.52
CA LEU A 116 14.52 -8.47 11.78
C LEU A 116 14.40 -9.97 11.51
N TRP A 117 13.42 -10.40 10.71
CA TRP A 117 13.25 -11.82 10.37
C TRP A 117 14.45 -12.41 9.61
N LEU A 118 15.09 -11.62 8.74
CA LEU A 118 16.28 -12.06 8.00
C LEU A 118 17.49 -12.25 8.92
N ILE A 119 17.64 -11.38 9.92
CA ILE A 119 18.77 -11.40 10.86
C ILE A 119 18.51 -12.33 12.05
N TYR A 120 17.26 -12.65 12.36
CA TYR A 120 16.87 -13.45 13.52
C TYR A 120 17.65 -14.77 13.68
N PRO A 121 17.88 -15.59 12.63
CA PRO A 121 18.67 -16.82 12.76
C PRO A 121 20.11 -16.57 13.21
N TRP A 122 20.70 -15.43 12.83
CA TRP A 122 22.05 -15.05 13.25
C TRP A 122 22.08 -14.57 14.71
N LEU A 123 21.00 -13.96 15.19
CA LEU A 123 20.86 -13.55 16.59
C LEU A 123 20.76 -14.75 17.53
N GLU A 124 20.30 -15.91 17.07
CA GLU A 124 20.34 -17.15 17.85
C GLU A 124 21.79 -17.64 18.07
N ILE A 125 22.65 -17.48 17.06
CA ILE A 125 24.07 -17.89 17.13
C ILE A 125 24.91 -16.85 17.89
N PHE A 126 24.67 -15.56 17.63
CA PHE A 126 25.39 -14.44 18.22
C PHE A 126 24.41 -13.47 18.91
N PRO A 127 24.06 -13.73 20.19
CA PRO A 127 23.03 -12.95 20.85
C PRO A 127 23.46 -11.51 21.07
N ASN A 128 22.74 -10.57 20.44
CA ASN A 128 22.90 -9.14 20.64
C ASN A 128 21.57 -8.51 21.07
N ARG A 129 21.43 -8.26 22.37
CA ARG A 129 20.20 -7.70 22.96
C ARG A 129 19.93 -6.26 22.49
N TYR A 130 20.99 -5.48 22.25
CA TYR A 130 20.84 -4.09 21.80
C TYR A 130 20.32 -4.01 20.38
N LEU A 131 20.78 -4.89 19.49
CA LEU A 131 20.27 -4.96 18.12
C LEU A 131 18.79 -5.33 18.11
N LEU A 132 18.40 -6.37 18.87
CA LEU A 132 17.01 -6.78 19.00
C LEU A 132 16.13 -5.66 19.57
N LEU A 133 16.58 -4.99 20.62
CA LEU A 133 15.88 -3.86 21.22
C LEU A 133 15.70 -2.71 20.21
N GLY A 134 16.75 -2.39 19.44
CA GLY A 134 16.71 -1.35 18.40
C GLY A 134 15.68 -1.66 17.32
N PHE A 135 15.62 -2.91 16.84
CA PHE A 135 14.57 -3.33 15.91
C PHE A 135 13.18 -3.23 16.52
N HIS A 136 12.98 -3.66 17.76
CA HIS A 136 11.67 -3.52 18.42
C HIS A 136 11.24 -2.06 18.56
N GLN A 137 12.14 -1.16 18.92
CA GLN A 137 11.86 0.28 18.98
C GLN A 137 11.50 0.82 17.60
N LEU A 138 12.26 0.48 16.57
CA LEU A 138 11.98 0.91 15.20
C LEU A 138 10.62 0.39 14.70
N ILE A 139 10.30 -0.88 14.94
CA ILE A 139 9.01 -1.48 14.59
C ILE A 139 7.87 -0.78 15.36
N ALA A 140 8.06 -0.49 16.64
CA ALA A 140 7.08 0.23 17.44
C ALA A 140 6.81 1.64 16.89
N LEU A 141 7.84 2.35 16.40
CA LEU A 141 7.69 3.64 15.73
C LEU A 141 6.94 3.50 14.40
N MET A 142 7.28 2.51 13.57
CA MET A 142 6.61 2.27 12.28
C MET A 142 5.14 1.89 12.46
N ASN A 143 4.79 1.14 13.51
CA ASN A 143 3.41 0.77 13.81
C ASN A 143 2.52 1.95 14.24
N GLN A 144 3.10 3.12 14.53
CA GLN A 144 2.32 4.34 14.74
C GLN A 144 1.80 4.95 13.44
N PHE A 145 2.23 4.43 12.29
CA PHE A 145 1.65 4.77 11.01
C PHE A 145 0.22 4.23 10.92
N TYR A 146 -0.76 5.14 10.96
CA TYR A 146 -2.16 4.79 10.76
C TYR A 146 -2.50 4.81 9.27
N SER A 147 -2.73 3.62 8.72
CA SER A 147 -3.34 3.47 7.40
C SER A 147 -4.83 3.82 7.46
N TYR A 148 -5.32 4.51 6.44
CA TYR A 148 -6.76 4.75 6.31
C TYR A 148 -7.46 3.42 5.99
N PHE A 149 -8.38 3.02 6.87
CA PHE A 149 -9.38 1.98 6.61
C PHE A 149 -10.76 2.60 6.83
N PRO A 150 -11.66 2.56 5.83
CA PRO A 150 -13.04 2.96 6.06
C PRO A 150 -13.66 1.99 7.06
N ASP A 151 -14.18 2.51 8.18
CA ASP A 151 -15.10 1.76 9.02
C ASP A 151 -16.34 1.46 8.18
N GLY A 152 -16.63 0.17 7.98
CA GLY A 152 -17.67 -0.33 7.08
C GLY A 152 -19.09 0.03 7.47
#